data_AF-A0A524IC52-F1
#
_entry.id   AF-A0A524IC52-F1
#
_cell.length_a   1.000
_cell.length_b   1.000
_cell.length_c   1.000
_cell.angle_alpha   90.00
_cell.angle_beta   90.00
_cell.angle_gamma   90.00
#
_symmetry.space_group_name_H-M   'P 1'
#
loop_
_entity.id
_entity.type
_entity.pdbx_description
1 polymer ?
#
loop_
_entity_poly.entity_id
_entity_poly.type
_entity_poly.pdbx_seq_one_letter_code
_entity_poly.pdbx_strand_id
1 'polypeptide(L)'
;TGAVSTQYNMKLLEEVGLVKMDFLGLKTLTLIKHSQELIRKKVPDFSIEAVSEEDRKTFDLLGDGKSNCVFQFESPGMQAILKRAKPSRIEDLIALNALYRPGPMQNIDQYIDCKNGKKRITYPLPQLESVLKETYGVIIYQEQVMEIARVVGGYSLGKADVLRRAMGKKLKEDLPQLKKEFIDGALKQNIPRNKAEEIFDLLIPFADYGFNKSHAAAYSILAYQTAYLKANHPAEFMAANLTNEIGQPDKLAKYMAESRSMGLTILPPDINISEKYFTVVQGNIVYGLYGIKNVGTAAVDEIIRVRSEEGPYNSLKGFLEKVDLKTINKKVLESLIQAGLFDKIESDHSRATLFANLERLVEFVARQKENSRYGQASLFGREEDTMFTGFSYEDCEDWPSAQILKIEKELLGFYFSGHPLDSYREIWQKTVTIDLDNPDKAVPGKPYTLLGIMRNIQFKTTKNGKQMAFGQIEDYNGSMELVFFPDTWERCNYLIKDDALIAVTGKFNTERERLSFIVEEVKRPEDIKIANQTEIHIRISGSLEDEDELYQLRAFLVDHSGASPVYIHLKDSLPEEEAVIKASSQISIMPADAVLNELRNIPFVEEVWRS
;
A
#
# COMPACT_ATOMS: atom_id res chain seq x y z
N THR A 1 2.32 35.24 9.07
CA THR A 1 1.04 34.93 8.39
C THR A 1 0.18 36.16 8.14
N GLY A 2 0.38 37.31 8.81
CA GLY A 2 -0.47 38.50 8.58
C GLY A 2 -1.95 38.29 8.96
N ALA A 3 -2.25 37.20 9.65
CA ALA A 3 -3.61 36.80 9.99
C ALA A 3 -4.12 37.65 11.16
N VAL A 4 -5.32 38.20 11.01
CA VAL A 4 -6.05 38.89 12.08
C VAL A 4 -6.69 37.83 12.97
N SER A 5 -6.41 37.89 14.27
CA SER A 5 -6.90 36.92 15.27
C SER A 5 -7.67 37.63 16.38
N THR A 6 -8.69 36.96 16.93
CA THR A 6 -9.42 37.46 18.09
C THR A 6 -8.57 37.32 19.37
N GLN A 7 -8.66 38.29 20.29
CA GLN A 7 -8.01 38.16 21.60
C GLN A 7 -8.78 37.24 22.55
N TYR A 8 -10.09 37.08 22.34
CA TYR A 8 -10.91 36.13 23.10
C TYR A 8 -10.76 34.70 22.59
N ASN A 9 -10.76 33.76 23.54
CA ASN A 9 -10.75 32.34 23.25
C ASN A 9 -12.15 31.83 22.88
N MET A 10 -12.22 30.56 22.43
CA MET A 10 -13.45 29.95 21.92
C MET A 10 -14.65 30.06 22.87
N LYS A 11 -14.45 29.91 24.19
CA LYS A 11 -15.55 29.94 25.16
C LYS A 11 -16.10 31.35 25.36
N LEU A 12 -15.19 32.32 25.45
CA LEU A 12 -15.54 33.72 25.67
C LEU A 12 -16.28 34.32 24.45
N LEU A 13 -15.96 33.89 23.23
CA LEU A 13 -16.64 34.36 22.01
C LEU A 13 -18.13 34.00 22.00
N GLU A 14 -18.50 32.81 22.47
CA GLU A 14 -19.90 32.40 22.57
C GLU A 14 -20.64 33.19 23.67
N GLU A 15 -20.00 33.45 24.81
CA GLU A 15 -20.57 34.21 25.92
C GLU A 15 -20.86 35.69 25.56
N VAL A 16 -20.04 36.30 24.69
CA VAL A 16 -20.26 37.68 24.23
C VAL A 16 -21.22 37.79 23.04
N GLY A 17 -21.88 36.69 22.66
CA GLY A 17 -22.94 36.68 21.66
C GLY A 17 -22.46 36.71 20.20
N LEU A 18 -21.18 36.34 19.94
CA LEU A 18 -20.66 36.25 18.58
C LEU A 18 -20.91 34.86 17.98
N VAL A 19 -21.26 34.85 16.69
CA VAL A 19 -21.40 33.60 15.93
C VAL A 19 -20.02 33.08 15.56
N LYS A 20 -19.73 31.84 15.95
CA LYS A 20 -18.50 31.13 15.61
C LYS A 20 -18.74 30.16 14.44
N MET A 21 -17.85 30.16 13.45
CA MET A 21 -17.85 29.18 12.35
C MET A 21 -16.50 28.49 12.30
N ASP A 22 -16.51 27.16 12.23
CA ASP A 22 -15.30 26.34 12.10
C ASP A 22 -15.06 25.97 10.63
N PHE A 23 -13.91 26.37 10.08
CA PHE A 23 -13.47 25.99 8.74
C PHE A 23 -12.33 24.98 8.88
N LEU A 24 -12.59 23.72 8.54
CA LEU A 24 -11.62 22.63 8.68
C LEU A 24 -10.99 22.30 7.32
N GLY A 25 -9.66 22.19 7.30
CA GLY A 25 -8.94 21.66 6.15
C GLY A 25 -8.90 20.14 6.18
N LEU A 26 -9.77 19.47 5.41
CA LEU A 26 -9.83 18.01 5.34
C LEU A 26 -9.17 17.49 4.06
N LYS A 27 -8.00 16.84 4.20
CA LYS A 27 -7.26 16.24 3.07
C LYS A 27 -8.10 15.28 2.23
N THR A 28 -9.06 14.58 2.84
CA THR A 28 -9.95 13.63 2.16
C THR A 28 -10.79 14.30 1.07
N LEU A 29 -11.24 15.53 1.26
CA LEU A 29 -11.99 16.25 0.23
C LEU A 29 -11.09 16.60 -0.96
N THR A 30 -9.84 16.98 -0.69
CA THR A 30 -8.81 17.18 -1.73
C THR A 30 -8.52 15.88 -2.47
N LEU A 31 -8.41 14.74 -1.76
CA LEU A 31 -8.24 13.41 -2.34
C LEU A 31 -9.36 13.09 -3.33
N ILE A 32 -10.61 13.24 -2.89
CA ILE A 32 -11.80 12.98 -3.70
C ILE A 32 -11.83 13.89 -4.92
N LYS A 33 -11.55 15.19 -4.73
CA LYS A 33 -11.50 16.16 -5.83
C LYS A 33 -10.46 15.78 -6.90
N HIS A 34 -9.21 15.53 -6.50
CA HIS A 34 -8.15 15.16 -7.45
C HIS A 34 -8.44 13.81 -8.12
N SER A 35 -9.02 12.85 -7.40
CA SER A 35 -9.45 11.57 -7.99
C SER A 35 -10.49 11.81 -9.10
N GLN A 36 -11.49 12.65 -8.83
CA GLN A 36 -12.49 13.02 -9.85
C GLN A 36 -11.85 13.71 -11.06
N GLU A 37 -10.93 14.64 -10.86
CA GLU A 37 -10.22 15.33 -11.95
C GLU A 37 -9.46 14.35 -12.85
N LEU A 38 -8.80 13.35 -12.26
CA LEU A 38 -8.12 12.29 -13.02
C LEU A 38 -9.11 11.39 -13.76
N ILE A 39 -10.19 10.94 -13.10
CA ILE A 39 -11.22 10.08 -13.70
C ILE A 39 -11.91 10.79 -14.87
N ARG A 40 -12.17 12.10 -14.75
CA ARG A 40 -12.81 12.92 -15.79
C ARG A 40 -12.02 13.03 -17.08
N LYS A 41 -10.71 12.75 -17.07
CA LYS A 41 -9.93 12.61 -18.31
C LYS A 41 -10.44 11.46 -19.20
N LYS A 42 -11.04 10.43 -18.60
CA LYS A 42 -11.62 9.27 -19.29
C LYS A 42 -13.15 9.27 -19.29
N VAL A 43 -13.78 9.76 -18.21
CA VAL A 43 -15.23 9.79 -18.02
C VAL A 43 -15.65 11.22 -17.64
N PRO A 44 -15.85 12.12 -18.64
CA PRO A 44 -16.00 13.57 -18.41
C PRO A 44 -17.07 13.96 -17.39
N ASP A 45 -18.18 13.22 -17.33
CA ASP A 45 -19.32 13.51 -16.46
C ASP A 45 -19.26 12.80 -15.10
N PHE A 46 -18.13 12.17 -14.75
CA PHE A 46 -18.01 11.47 -13.47
C PHE A 46 -18.21 12.40 -12.27
N SER A 47 -19.09 12.00 -11.35
CA SER A 47 -19.33 12.67 -10.08
C SER A 47 -19.41 11.62 -8.97
N ILE A 48 -18.60 11.82 -7.93
CA ILE A 48 -18.58 10.93 -6.77
C ILE A 48 -19.89 10.98 -5.97
N GLU A 49 -20.63 12.08 -6.08
CA GLU A 49 -21.92 12.27 -5.42
C GLU A 49 -23.05 11.46 -6.09
N ALA A 50 -22.85 11.00 -7.33
CA ALA A 50 -23.83 10.25 -8.10
C ALA A 50 -23.60 8.73 -8.10
N VAL A 51 -22.57 8.24 -7.39
CA VAL A 51 -22.24 6.81 -7.36
C VAL A 51 -23.24 6.02 -6.51
N SER A 52 -23.46 4.76 -6.87
CA SER A 52 -24.34 3.87 -6.09
C SER A 52 -23.83 3.68 -4.67
N GLU A 53 -24.74 3.68 -3.69
CA GLU A 53 -24.46 3.35 -2.28
C GLU A 53 -24.46 1.83 -2.00
N GLU A 54 -24.75 1.02 -3.02
CA GLU A 54 -24.86 -0.45 -2.95
C GLU A 54 -23.77 -1.17 -3.76
N ASP A 55 -22.67 -0.48 -4.09
CA ASP A 55 -21.63 -1.04 -4.95
C ASP A 55 -20.93 -2.23 -4.28
N ARG A 56 -21.15 -3.42 -4.85
CA ARG A 56 -20.62 -4.68 -4.30
C ARG A 56 -19.09 -4.70 -4.26
N LYS A 57 -18.41 -4.16 -5.28
CA LYS A 57 -16.94 -4.13 -5.31
C LYS A 57 -16.36 -3.33 -4.13
N THR A 58 -17.01 -2.23 -3.78
CA THR A 58 -16.63 -1.40 -2.64
C THR A 58 -16.74 -2.18 -1.32
N PHE A 59 -17.86 -2.86 -1.11
CA PHE A 59 -18.08 -3.66 0.10
C PHE A 59 -17.19 -4.92 0.15
N ASP A 60 -16.93 -5.57 -0.98
CA ASP A 60 -16.01 -6.72 -1.06
C ASP A 60 -14.58 -6.28 -0.72
N LEU A 61 -14.10 -5.14 -1.23
CA LEU A 61 -12.79 -4.57 -0.89
C LEU A 61 -12.67 -4.30 0.62
N LEU A 62 -13.70 -3.72 1.23
CA LEU A 62 -13.75 -3.47 2.67
C LEU A 62 -13.81 -4.78 3.45
N GLY A 63 -14.65 -5.72 3.03
CA GLY A 63 -14.81 -7.05 3.63
C GLY A 63 -13.58 -7.95 3.53
N ASP A 64 -12.67 -7.69 2.59
CA ASP A 64 -11.34 -8.30 2.54
C ASP A 64 -10.33 -7.67 3.51
N GLY A 65 -10.68 -6.52 4.11
CA GLY A 65 -9.79 -5.72 4.94
C GLY A 65 -8.76 -4.91 4.15
N LYS A 66 -8.96 -4.71 2.83
CA LYS A 66 -8.04 -3.99 1.93
C LYS A 66 -8.24 -2.46 1.98
N SER A 67 -8.51 -1.91 3.16
CA SER A 67 -8.88 -0.50 3.38
C SER A 67 -7.68 0.43 3.64
N ASN A 68 -6.45 0.06 3.28
CA ASN A 68 -5.33 0.99 3.24
C ASN A 68 -5.68 2.22 2.37
N CYS A 69 -5.30 3.41 2.82
CA CYS A 69 -5.62 4.69 2.17
C CYS A 69 -7.12 5.06 2.10
N VAL A 70 -8.01 4.28 2.74
CA VAL A 70 -9.45 4.58 2.84
C VAL A 70 -9.72 5.35 4.13
N PHE A 71 -10.27 6.56 4.00
CA PHE A 71 -10.50 7.47 5.12
C PHE A 71 -11.22 6.80 6.30
N GLN A 72 -10.77 7.05 7.54
CA GLN A 72 -11.23 6.45 8.82
C GLN A 72 -10.98 4.93 8.99
N PHE A 73 -10.78 4.17 7.91
CA PHE A 73 -10.71 2.71 7.96
C PHE A 73 -9.31 2.12 7.70
N GLU A 74 -8.25 2.94 7.76
CA GLU A 74 -6.88 2.51 7.40
C GLU A 74 -6.16 1.68 8.47
N SER A 75 -6.54 1.81 9.74
CA SER A 75 -5.77 1.19 10.82
C SER A 75 -5.81 -0.35 10.76
N PRO A 76 -4.72 -1.05 11.10
CA PRO A 76 -4.68 -2.52 11.04
C PRO A 76 -5.78 -3.20 11.87
N GLY A 77 -6.11 -2.64 13.05
CA GLY A 77 -7.18 -3.19 13.88
C GLY A 77 -8.57 -2.97 13.28
N MET A 78 -8.81 -1.82 12.62
CA MET A 78 -10.05 -1.60 11.87
C MET A 78 -10.14 -2.54 10.65
N GLN A 79 -9.04 -2.77 9.92
CA GLN A 79 -9.00 -3.74 8.81
C GLN A 79 -9.38 -5.14 9.26
N ALA A 80 -8.88 -5.59 10.42
CA ALA A 80 -9.25 -6.88 11.00
C ALA A 80 -10.75 -6.96 11.34
N ILE A 81 -11.31 -5.87 11.87
CA ILE A 81 -12.75 -5.77 12.15
C ILE A 81 -13.57 -5.82 10.86
N LEU A 82 -13.19 -5.07 9.82
CA LEU A 82 -13.86 -5.11 8.54
C LEU A 82 -13.87 -6.52 7.95
N LYS A 83 -12.76 -7.25 8.03
CA LYS A 83 -12.65 -8.64 7.56
C LYS A 83 -13.60 -9.59 8.27
N ARG A 84 -13.80 -9.40 9.58
CA ARG A 84 -14.75 -10.18 10.40
C ARG A 84 -16.20 -9.75 10.18
N ALA A 85 -16.43 -8.44 10.05
CA ALA A 85 -17.76 -7.85 9.95
C ALA A 85 -18.36 -8.01 8.55
N LYS A 86 -17.54 -8.02 7.49
CA LYS A 86 -17.95 -8.09 6.08
C LYS A 86 -19.09 -7.11 5.77
N PRO A 87 -18.88 -5.79 5.93
CA PRO A 87 -19.94 -4.80 5.76
C PRO A 87 -20.58 -4.93 4.37
N SER A 88 -21.90 -4.76 4.29
CA SER A 88 -22.66 -4.91 3.04
C SER A 88 -23.59 -3.74 2.74
N ARG A 89 -23.54 -2.69 3.58
CA ARG A 89 -24.31 -1.45 3.47
C ARG A 89 -23.62 -0.32 4.23
N ILE A 90 -23.96 0.93 3.94
CA ILE A 90 -23.34 2.10 4.57
C ILE A 90 -23.59 2.11 6.08
N GLU A 91 -24.76 1.68 6.56
CA GLU A 91 -25.09 1.63 7.99
C GLU A 91 -24.12 0.75 8.78
N ASP A 92 -23.57 -0.29 8.16
CA ASP A 92 -22.55 -1.11 8.80
C ASP A 92 -21.26 -0.31 9.01
N LEU A 93 -20.87 0.54 8.06
CA LEU A 93 -19.72 1.44 8.20
C LEU A 93 -19.95 2.48 9.28
N ILE A 94 -21.14 3.08 9.34
CA ILE A 94 -21.54 4.03 10.38
C ILE A 94 -21.40 3.40 11.77
N ALA A 95 -21.89 2.17 11.93
CA ALA A 95 -21.83 1.44 13.19
C ALA A 95 -20.38 1.08 13.56
N LEU A 96 -19.59 0.54 12.62
CA LEU A 96 -18.20 0.15 12.89
C LEU A 96 -17.32 1.35 13.23
N ASN A 97 -17.49 2.47 12.53
CA ASN A 97 -16.81 3.73 12.85
C ASN A 97 -17.18 4.22 14.27
N ALA A 98 -18.46 4.11 14.64
CA ALA A 98 -18.93 4.46 15.98
C ALA A 98 -18.49 3.46 17.07
N LEU A 99 -18.27 2.18 16.75
CA LEU A 99 -17.92 1.16 17.74
C LEU A 99 -16.40 1.07 17.98
N TYR A 100 -15.57 1.43 17.01
CA TYR A 100 -14.11 1.31 17.09
C TYR A 100 -13.44 2.41 17.93
N ARG A 101 -13.79 2.46 19.21
CA ARG A 101 -13.18 3.33 20.23
C ARG A 101 -13.17 2.66 21.61
N PRO A 102 -12.27 3.08 22.53
CA PRO A 102 -12.25 2.56 23.90
C PRO A 102 -13.63 2.63 24.55
N GLY A 103 -14.08 1.52 25.16
CA GLY A 103 -15.42 1.35 25.72
C GLY A 103 -16.34 0.52 24.80
N PRO A 104 -16.96 1.11 23.75
CA PRO A 104 -17.85 0.41 22.81
C PRO A 104 -17.23 -0.74 22.05
N MET A 105 -15.89 -0.81 21.96
CA MET A 105 -15.21 -1.92 21.30
C MET A 105 -15.61 -3.29 21.85
N GLN A 106 -16.02 -3.39 23.13
CA GLN A 106 -16.51 -4.63 23.72
C GLN A 106 -17.80 -5.15 23.06
N ASN A 107 -18.58 -4.27 22.42
CA ASN A 107 -19.83 -4.63 21.75
C ASN A 107 -19.62 -5.02 20.27
N ILE A 108 -18.40 -4.90 19.74
CA ILE A 108 -18.10 -5.23 18.34
C ILE A 108 -18.35 -6.71 18.06
N ASP A 109 -17.96 -7.60 18.98
CA ASP A 109 -18.13 -9.04 18.79
C ASP A 109 -19.63 -9.41 18.73
N GLN A 110 -20.44 -8.86 19.64
CA GLN A 110 -21.89 -9.03 19.59
C GLN A 110 -22.48 -8.50 18.28
N TYR A 111 -22.07 -7.31 17.85
CA TYR A 111 -22.54 -6.70 16.61
C TYR A 111 -22.24 -7.60 15.40
N ILE A 112 -21.00 -8.08 15.29
CA ILE A 112 -20.54 -8.94 14.20
C ILE A 112 -21.26 -10.30 14.22
N ASP A 113 -21.38 -10.93 15.39
CA ASP A 113 -22.00 -12.25 15.50
C ASP A 113 -23.50 -12.21 15.18
N CYS A 114 -24.20 -11.15 15.60
CA CYS A 114 -25.59 -10.94 15.22
C CYS A 114 -25.73 -10.64 13.73
N LYS A 115 -24.91 -9.75 13.17
CA LYS A 115 -24.90 -9.42 11.74
C LYS A 115 -24.70 -10.65 10.86
N ASN A 116 -23.74 -11.50 11.23
CA ASN A 116 -23.39 -12.71 10.48
C ASN A 116 -24.30 -13.91 10.79
N GLY A 117 -25.36 -13.73 11.57
CA GLY A 117 -26.32 -14.79 11.91
C GLY A 117 -25.79 -15.87 12.85
N LYS A 118 -24.61 -15.69 13.46
CA LYS A 118 -24.03 -16.62 14.44
C LYS A 118 -24.76 -16.56 15.78
N LYS A 119 -25.30 -15.39 16.13
CA LYS A 119 -26.10 -15.16 17.32
C LYS A 119 -27.47 -14.61 16.93
N ARG A 120 -28.53 -15.04 17.62
CA ARG A 120 -29.88 -14.47 17.43
C ARG A 120 -29.90 -13.04 17.94
N ILE A 121 -30.52 -12.15 17.16
CA ILE A 121 -30.77 -10.77 17.58
C ILE A 121 -31.81 -10.79 18.69
N THR A 122 -31.48 -10.19 19.83
CA THR A 122 -32.38 -10.07 20.98
C THR A 122 -32.66 -8.60 21.24
N TYR A 123 -33.93 -8.22 21.23
CA TYR A 123 -34.36 -6.88 21.61
C TYR A 123 -34.88 -6.90 23.05
N PRO A 124 -34.60 -5.85 23.86
CA PRO A 124 -35.15 -5.77 25.22
C PRO A 124 -36.67 -5.77 25.25
N LEU A 125 -37.30 -5.19 24.21
CA LEU A 125 -38.74 -5.16 23.99
C LEU A 125 -39.05 -5.25 22.49
N PRO A 126 -40.18 -5.85 22.08
CA PRO A 126 -40.61 -5.88 20.68
C PRO A 126 -40.72 -4.48 20.06
N GLN A 127 -41.18 -3.48 20.82
CA GLN A 127 -41.32 -2.10 20.34
C GLN A 127 -39.98 -1.43 20.03
N LEU A 128 -38.86 -1.94 20.57
CA LEU A 128 -37.52 -1.41 20.33
C LEU A 128 -36.84 -2.00 19.09
N GLU A 129 -37.47 -2.98 18.42
CA GLU A 129 -36.94 -3.54 17.18
C GLU A 129 -36.74 -2.46 16.13
N SER A 130 -37.70 -1.55 15.93
CA SER A 130 -37.60 -0.47 14.94
C SER A 130 -36.43 0.48 15.18
N VAL A 131 -35.99 0.64 16.44
CA VAL A 131 -34.89 1.52 16.84
C VAL A 131 -33.53 0.83 16.73
N LEU A 132 -33.49 -0.48 17.01
CA LEU A 132 -32.25 -1.25 17.15
C LEU A 132 -31.99 -2.24 16.01
N LYS A 133 -32.91 -2.39 15.06
CA LYS A 133 -32.77 -3.31 13.91
C LYS A 133 -31.56 -2.99 13.05
N GLU A 134 -31.29 -1.72 12.81
CA GLU A 134 -30.12 -1.28 12.02
C GLU A 134 -28.79 -1.70 12.66
N THR A 135 -28.75 -1.76 14.00
CA THR A 135 -27.55 -2.06 14.78
C THR A 135 -27.58 -3.45 15.42
N TYR A 136 -28.42 -4.34 14.89
CA TYR A 136 -28.54 -5.74 15.32
C TYR A 136 -28.77 -5.91 16.83
N GLY A 137 -29.58 -5.03 17.43
CA GLY A 137 -29.92 -5.06 18.85
C GLY A 137 -28.91 -4.37 19.77
N VAL A 138 -27.79 -3.86 19.23
CA VAL A 138 -26.77 -3.14 19.99
C VAL A 138 -27.13 -1.65 20.04
N ILE A 139 -27.11 -1.03 21.22
CA ILE A 139 -27.30 0.43 21.35
C ILE A 139 -25.95 1.09 21.04
N ILE A 140 -25.88 1.92 20.01
CA ILE A 140 -24.63 2.55 19.53
C ILE A 140 -24.74 4.08 19.56
N TYR A 141 -25.90 4.59 19.16
CA TYR A 141 -26.09 6.01 18.87
C TYR A 141 -26.81 6.76 19.99
N GLN A 142 -26.49 8.05 20.13
CA GLN A 142 -27.19 8.99 21.00
C GLN A 142 -28.66 9.12 20.59
N GLU A 143 -28.93 9.11 19.30
CA GLU A 143 -30.26 9.17 18.70
C GLU A 143 -31.08 7.91 19.07
N GLN A 144 -30.44 6.74 19.20
CA GLN A 144 -31.12 5.53 19.68
C GLN A 144 -31.52 5.66 21.15
N VAL A 145 -30.67 6.25 21.99
CA VAL A 145 -31.01 6.53 23.40
C VAL A 145 -32.21 7.46 23.49
N MET A 146 -32.23 8.51 22.66
CA MET A 146 -33.35 9.44 22.61
C MET A 146 -34.65 8.76 22.16
N GLU A 147 -34.57 7.90 21.15
CA GLU A 147 -35.72 7.14 20.66
C GLU A 147 -36.21 6.08 21.65
N ILE A 148 -35.31 5.39 22.36
CA ILE A 148 -35.70 4.49 23.46
C ILE A 148 -36.43 5.27 24.56
N ALA A 149 -35.96 6.47 24.91
CA ALA A 149 -36.61 7.33 25.89
C ALA A 149 -38.02 7.77 25.44
N ARG A 150 -38.21 8.00 24.14
CA ARG A 150 -39.53 8.31 23.56
C ARG A 150 -40.44 7.09 23.58
N VAL A 151 -39.97 5.96 23.04
CA VAL A 151 -40.77 4.73 22.87
C VAL A 151 -41.09 4.10 24.22
N VAL A 152 -40.16 4.05 25.17
CA VAL A 152 -40.39 3.42 26.48
C VAL A 152 -40.92 4.45 27.49
N GLY A 153 -40.22 5.57 27.66
CA GLY A 153 -40.54 6.58 28.68
C GLY A 153 -41.61 7.59 28.27
N GLY A 154 -42.08 7.59 27.02
CA GLY A 154 -43.06 8.57 26.53
C GLY A 154 -42.52 10.00 26.49
N TYR A 155 -41.19 10.18 26.39
CA TYR A 155 -40.56 11.50 26.38
C TYR A 155 -40.81 12.25 25.07
N SER A 156 -40.92 13.58 25.16
CA SER A 156 -40.76 14.43 23.98
C SER A 156 -39.29 14.41 23.52
N LEU A 157 -39.03 14.75 22.25
CA LEU A 157 -37.66 14.81 21.71
C LEU A 157 -36.76 15.77 22.51
N GLY A 158 -37.29 16.91 22.94
CA GLY A 158 -36.55 17.86 23.78
C GLY A 158 -36.17 17.26 25.13
N LYS A 159 -37.10 16.53 25.77
CA LYS A 159 -36.83 15.86 27.05
C LYS A 159 -35.87 14.68 26.91
N ALA A 160 -35.95 13.94 25.80
CA ALA A 160 -35.01 12.89 25.46
C ALA A 160 -33.58 13.44 25.27
N ASP A 161 -33.41 14.63 24.68
CA ASP A 161 -32.10 15.29 24.60
C ASP A 161 -31.61 15.76 25.99
N VAL A 162 -32.51 16.23 26.87
CA VAL A 162 -32.15 16.52 28.27
C VAL A 162 -31.61 15.26 28.96
N LEU A 163 -32.27 14.10 28.78
CA LEU A 163 -31.79 12.82 29.30
C LEU A 163 -30.39 12.49 28.77
N ARG A 164 -30.18 12.61 27.44
CA ARG A 164 -28.89 12.37 26.79
C ARG A 164 -27.79 13.29 27.36
N ARG A 165 -28.08 14.58 27.56
CA ARG A 165 -27.12 15.55 28.14
C ARG A 165 -26.81 15.25 29.62
N ALA A 166 -27.83 14.91 30.41
CA ALA A 166 -27.67 14.56 31.82
C ALA A 166 -26.80 13.33 32.00
N MET A 167 -27.00 12.33 31.15
CA MET A 167 -26.15 11.15 31.02
C MET A 167 -24.70 11.56 30.67
N GLY A 168 -24.48 12.26 29.55
CA GLY A 168 -23.12 12.61 29.10
C GLY A 168 -22.32 13.52 30.04
N LYS A 169 -22.98 14.37 30.84
CA LYS A 169 -22.31 15.26 31.81
C LYS A 169 -22.19 14.66 33.23
N LYS A 170 -22.66 13.43 33.45
CA LYS A 170 -22.75 12.80 34.78
C LYS A 170 -23.38 13.72 35.83
N LEU A 171 -24.45 14.43 35.44
CA LEU A 171 -25.22 15.26 36.37
C LEU A 171 -26.01 14.33 37.30
N LYS A 172 -25.35 13.87 38.37
CA LYS A 172 -25.89 12.90 39.33
C LYS A 172 -27.18 13.37 40.01
N GLU A 173 -27.42 14.68 40.02
CA GLU A 173 -28.57 15.30 40.68
C GLU A 173 -29.86 15.15 39.85
N ASP A 174 -29.79 15.23 38.52
CA ASP A 174 -30.97 15.19 37.64
C ASP A 174 -31.37 13.77 37.24
N LEU A 175 -30.41 12.84 37.22
CA LEU A 175 -30.62 11.47 36.73
C LEU A 175 -31.68 10.66 37.51
N PRO A 176 -31.79 10.74 38.86
CA PRO A 176 -32.83 10.05 39.60
C PRO A 176 -34.24 10.49 39.23
N GLN A 177 -34.45 11.80 39.05
CA GLN A 177 -35.74 12.36 38.64
C GLN A 177 -36.10 11.91 37.22
N LEU A 178 -35.13 11.97 36.30
CA LEU A 178 -35.30 11.46 34.94
C LEU A 178 -35.54 9.95 34.89
N LYS A 179 -34.94 9.15 35.79
CA LYS A 179 -35.23 7.71 35.89
C LYS A 179 -36.66 7.47 36.33
N LYS A 180 -37.12 8.19 37.37
CA LYS A 180 -38.49 8.09 37.87
C LYS A 180 -39.52 8.40 36.77
N GLU A 181 -39.32 9.51 36.07
CA GLU A 181 -40.21 9.93 34.99
C GLU A 181 -40.22 8.96 33.80
N PHE A 182 -39.07 8.35 33.48
CA PHE A 182 -38.98 7.30 32.47
C PHE A 182 -39.77 6.05 32.86
N ILE A 183 -39.65 5.60 34.12
CA ILE A 183 -40.39 4.43 34.63
C ILE A 183 -41.90 4.72 34.68
N ASP A 184 -42.31 5.89 35.16
CA ASP A 184 -43.72 6.29 35.20
C ASP A 184 -44.32 6.37 33.78
N GLY A 185 -43.54 6.84 32.81
CA GLY A 185 -43.91 6.81 31.40
C GLY A 185 -44.04 5.39 30.85
N ALA A 186 -43.10 4.50 31.17
CA ALA A 186 -43.13 3.10 30.75
C ALA A 186 -44.36 2.36 31.29
N LEU A 187 -44.74 2.63 32.55
CA LEU A 187 -45.94 2.08 33.15
C LEU A 187 -47.21 2.52 32.41
N LYS A 188 -47.29 3.78 31.95
CA LYS A 188 -48.40 4.27 31.11
C LYS A 188 -48.47 3.59 29.75
N GLN A 189 -47.35 3.03 29.28
CA GLN A 189 -47.26 2.25 28.05
C GLN A 189 -47.42 0.74 28.27
N ASN A 190 -47.90 0.32 29.45
CA ASN A 190 -48.05 -1.09 29.85
C ASN A 190 -46.74 -1.88 29.86
N ILE A 191 -45.61 -1.23 30.09
CA ILE A 191 -44.30 -1.88 30.26
C ILE A 191 -44.08 -2.12 31.76
N PRO A 192 -43.81 -3.37 32.20
CA PRO A 192 -43.53 -3.68 33.60
C PRO A 192 -42.36 -2.86 34.16
N ARG A 193 -42.49 -2.40 35.42
CA ARG A 193 -41.47 -1.58 36.10
C ARG A 193 -40.08 -2.21 36.06
N ASN A 194 -39.97 -3.51 36.36
CA ASN A 194 -38.69 -4.23 36.35
C ASN A 194 -38.01 -4.16 34.96
N LYS A 195 -38.80 -4.25 33.89
CA LYS A 195 -38.28 -4.17 32.53
C LYS A 195 -37.88 -2.75 32.15
N ALA A 196 -38.64 -1.75 32.59
CA ALA A 196 -38.28 -0.35 32.42
C ALA A 196 -36.99 0.01 33.16
N GLU A 197 -36.80 -0.49 34.38
CA GLU A 197 -35.56 -0.33 35.15
C GLU A 197 -34.37 -0.97 34.45
N GLU A 198 -34.51 -2.22 33.98
CA GLU A 198 -33.48 -2.92 33.20
C GLU A 198 -33.07 -2.11 31.95
N ILE A 199 -34.05 -1.61 31.19
CA ILE A 199 -33.78 -0.81 29.98
C ILE A 199 -33.08 0.50 30.35
N PHE A 200 -33.54 1.20 31.40
CA PHE A 200 -32.89 2.44 31.81
C PHE A 200 -31.44 2.20 32.24
N ASP A 201 -31.18 1.12 32.97
CA ASP A 201 -29.84 0.74 33.42
C ASP A 201 -28.94 0.34 32.24
N LEU A 202 -29.51 -0.25 31.17
CA LEU A 202 -28.79 -0.46 29.91
C LEU A 202 -28.35 0.86 29.26
N LEU A 203 -29.07 1.97 29.43
CA LEU A 203 -28.71 3.28 28.85
C LEU A 203 -27.56 3.97 29.60
N ILE A 204 -27.37 3.67 30.90
CA ILE A 204 -26.42 4.37 31.77
C ILE A 204 -24.97 4.27 31.25
N PRO A 205 -24.42 3.08 30.90
CA PRO A 205 -23.07 2.98 30.37
C PRO A 205 -22.87 3.74 29.05
N PHE A 206 -23.93 3.94 28.25
CA PHE A 206 -23.84 4.66 26.97
C PHE A 206 -23.82 6.18 27.13
N ALA A 207 -24.04 6.70 28.34
CA ALA A 207 -23.71 8.07 28.69
C ALA A 207 -22.26 8.44 28.32
N ASP A 208 -21.34 7.51 28.59
CA ASP A 208 -19.91 7.71 28.43
C ASP A 208 -19.45 7.46 26.99
N TYR A 209 -20.24 6.69 26.21
CA TYR A 209 -19.77 6.17 24.94
C TYR A 209 -20.80 6.15 23.79
N GLY A 210 -21.96 6.77 23.92
CA GLY A 210 -22.92 6.91 22.81
C GLY A 210 -22.37 7.86 21.75
N PHE A 211 -22.40 7.44 20.48
CA PHE A 211 -21.94 8.31 19.39
C PHE A 211 -23.06 9.12 18.77
N ASN A 212 -22.74 10.31 18.29
CA ASN A 212 -23.67 11.08 17.47
C ASN A 212 -23.75 10.44 16.06
N LYS A 213 -24.94 9.94 15.68
CA LYS A 213 -25.15 9.23 14.42
C LYS A 213 -24.93 10.14 13.22
N SER A 214 -25.38 11.40 13.26
CA SER A 214 -25.22 12.31 12.13
C SER A 214 -23.75 12.59 11.80
N HIS A 215 -22.89 12.74 12.81
CA HIS A 215 -21.45 12.86 12.63
C HIS A 215 -20.82 11.56 12.08
N ALA A 216 -21.16 10.39 12.64
CA ALA A 216 -20.67 9.12 12.09
C ALA A 216 -21.12 8.91 10.64
N ALA A 217 -22.37 9.24 10.31
CA ALA A 217 -22.93 9.10 8.97
C ALA A 217 -22.16 9.95 7.97
N ALA A 218 -21.99 11.25 8.24
CA ALA A 218 -21.28 12.16 7.33
C ALA A 218 -19.85 11.69 7.02
N TYR A 219 -19.10 11.25 8.04
CA TYR A 219 -17.74 10.75 7.84
C TYR A 219 -17.69 9.37 7.17
N SER A 220 -18.68 8.51 7.43
CA SER A 220 -18.75 7.18 6.82
C SER A 220 -19.15 7.24 5.35
N ILE A 221 -19.90 8.25 4.92
CA ILE A 221 -20.15 8.55 3.50
C ILE A 221 -18.83 8.89 2.81
N LEU A 222 -18.00 9.76 3.40
CA LEU A 222 -16.68 10.07 2.84
C LEU A 222 -15.78 8.82 2.78
N ALA A 223 -15.82 7.98 3.82
CA ALA A 223 -15.11 6.72 3.82
C ALA A 223 -15.57 5.79 2.69
N TYR A 224 -16.89 5.63 2.52
CA TYR A 224 -17.48 4.86 1.43
C TYR A 224 -17.06 5.40 0.06
N GLN A 225 -17.12 6.73 -0.15
CA GLN A 225 -16.68 7.35 -1.39
C GLN A 225 -15.20 7.09 -1.67
N THR A 226 -14.31 7.17 -0.67
CA THR A 226 -12.89 6.82 -0.86
C THR A 226 -12.69 5.33 -1.15
N ALA A 227 -13.46 4.45 -0.52
CA ALA A 227 -13.43 3.01 -0.80
C ALA A 227 -13.94 2.71 -2.22
N TYR A 228 -15.00 3.40 -2.66
CA TYR A 228 -15.56 3.29 -4.00
C TYR A 228 -14.55 3.69 -5.06
N LEU A 229 -13.88 4.84 -4.87
CA LEU A 229 -12.82 5.29 -5.76
C LEU A 229 -11.68 4.27 -5.80
N LYS A 230 -11.25 3.73 -4.65
CA LYS A 230 -10.22 2.68 -4.60
C LYS A 230 -10.64 1.39 -5.32
N ALA A 231 -11.89 0.97 -5.19
CA ALA A 231 -12.39 -0.28 -5.77
C ALA A 231 -12.64 -0.19 -7.29
N ASN A 232 -13.10 0.97 -7.77
CA ASN A 232 -13.57 1.14 -9.15
C ASN A 232 -12.61 1.93 -10.04
N HIS A 233 -11.79 2.80 -9.46
CA HIS A 233 -10.80 3.66 -10.15
C HIS A 233 -9.45 3.65 -9.40
N PRO A 234 -8.83 2.46 -9.21
CA PRO A 234 -7.70 2.31 -8.30
C PRO A 234 -6.47 3.14 -8.73
N ALA A 235 -6.18 3.25 -10.03
CA ALA A 235 -5.04 4.01 -10.52
C ALA A 235 -5.20 5.51 -10.24
N GLU A 236 -6.36 6.08 -10.56
CA GLU A 236 -6.66 7.49 -10.34
C GLU A 236 -6.74 7.83 -8.85
N PHE A 237 -7.36 6.97 -8.04
CA PHE A 237 -7.43 7.12 -6.60
C PHE A 237 -6.03 7.09 -5.96
N MET A 238 -5.19 6.13 -6.34
CA MET A 238 -3.83 6.02 -5.79
C MET A 238 -2.94 7.17 -6.28
N ALA A 239 -3.05 7.61 -7.54
CA ALA A 239 -2.34 8.80 -8.02
C ALA A 239 -2.72 10.07 -7.23
N ALA A 240 -4.02 10.25 -6.91
CA ALA A 240 -4.48 11.35 -6.08
C ALA A 240 -3.97 11.24 -4.62
N ASN A 241 -3.90 10.03 -4.06
CA ASN A 241 -3.35 9.78 -2.72
C ASN A 241 -1.84 10.05 -2.64
N LEU A 242 -1.09 9.59 -3.64
CA LEU A 242 0.35 9.88 -3.79
C LEU A 242 0.59 11.39 -3.89
N THR A 243 -0.27 12.10 -4.61
CA THR A 243 -0.22 13.57 -4.69
C THR A 243 -0.44 14.25 -3.33
N ASN A 244 -1.40 13.79 -2.52
CA ASN A 244 -1.64 14.35 -1.19
C ASN A 244 -0.48 14.15 -0.21
N GLU A 245 0.28 13.08 -0.39
CA GLU A 245 1.40 12.71 0.48
C GLU A 245 2.77 13.02 -0.15
N ILE A 246 2.80 13.74 -1.28
CA ILE A 246 4.03 14.08 -2.03
C ILE A 246 5.06 14.86 -1.20
N GLY A 247 4.60 15.61 -0.20
CA GLY A 247 5.46 16.32 0.76
C GLY A 247 5.87 15.52 1.99
N GLN A 248 5.50 14.25 2.10
CA GLN A 248 5.79 13.35 3.23
C GLN A 248 6.46 12.07 2.71
N PRO A 249 7.80 12.04 2.56
CA PRO A 249 8.54 10.95 1.91
C PRO A 249 8.21 9.55 2.45
N ASP A 250 8.11 9.38 3.77
CA ASP A 250 7.84 8.08 4.40
C ASP A 250 6.45 7.54 4.02
N LYS A 251 5.44 8.42 3.98
CA LYS A 251 4.08 8.03 3.57
C LYS A 251 3.98 7.82 2.08
N LEU A 252 4.68 8.63 1.29
CA LEU A 252 4.74 8.47 -0.15
C LEU A 252 5.28 7.08 -0.52
N ALA A 253 6.41 6.68 0.08
CA ALA A 253 6.99 5.36 -0.12
C ALA A 253 6.01 4.22 0.26
N LYS A 254 5.32 4.35 1.41
CA LYS A 254 4.29 3.40 1.85
C LYS A 254 3.15 3.26 0.81
N TYR A 255 2.67 4.36 0.27
CA TYR A 255 1.56 4.36 -0.70
C TYR A 255 1.98 3.87 -2.08
N MET A 256 3.24 4.07 -2.46
CA MET A 256 3.80 3.45 -3.67
C MET A 256 3.87 1.92 -3.55
N ALA A 257 4.32 1.42 -2.39
CA ALA A 257 4.33 -0.02 -2.11
C ALA A 257 2.91 -0.62 -2.12
N GLU A 258 1.94 0.06 -1.48
CA GLU A 258 0.52 -0.35 -1.55
C GLU A 258 -0.02 -0.35 -2.99
N SER A 259 0.35 0.64 -3.80
CA SER A 259 -0.09 0.68 -5.21
C SER A 259 0.40 -0.55 -5.98
N ARG A 260 1.67 -0.96 -5.76
CA ARG A 260 2.22 -2.17 -6.39
C ARG A 260 1.59 -3.46 -5.86
N SER A 261 1.32 -3.56 -4.56
CA SER A 261 0.65 -4.73 -3.99
C SER A 261 -0.79 -4.88 -4.49
N MET A 262 -1.41 -3.78 -4.92
CA MET A 262 -2.70 -3.78 -5.64
C MET A 262 -2.57 -4.16 -7.13
N GLY A 263 -1.35 -4.41 -7.63
CA GLY A 263 -1.07 -4.71 -9.04
C GLY A 263 -1.01 -3.48 -9.95
N LEU A 264 -0.89 -2.26 -9.40
CA LEU A 264 -0.80 -1.04 -10.19
C LEU A 264 0.65 -0.76 -10.61
N THR A 265 0.83 -0.42 -11.88
CA THR A 265 2.13 0.01 -12.41
C THR A 265 2.33 1.51 -12.15
N ILE A 266 3.48 1.84 -11.55
CA ILE A 266 3.95 3.22 -11.41
C ILE A 266 5.15 3.40 -12.35
N LEU A 267 5.00 4.29 -13.33
CA LEU A 267 6.04 4.67 -14.27
C LEU A 267 6.98 5.73 -13.65
N PRO A 268 8.28 5.69 -13.99
CA PRO A 268 9.23 6.73 -13.59
C PRO A 268 8.81 8.11 -14.13
N PRO A 269 9.39 9.20 -13.59
CA PRO A 269 9.17 10.52 -14.15
C PRO A 269 9.67 10.57 -15.61
N ASP A 270 8.94 11.27 -16.46
CA ASP A 270 9.23 11.42 -17.89
C ASP A 270 8.92 12.86 -18.33
N ILE A 271 9.87 13.49 -19.03
CA ILE A 271 9.79 14.90 -19.40
C ILE A 271 8.55 15.25 -20.23
N ASN A 272 8.02 14.31 -21.01
CA ASN A 272 6.93 14.54 -21.95
C ASN A 272 5.56 14.10 -21.44
N ILE A 273 5.48 13.15 -20.51
CA ILE A 273 4.18 12.66 -19.98
C ILE A 273 3.95 12.98 -18.50
N SER A 274 4.98 13.29 -17.70
CA SER A 274 4.79 13.67 -16.31
C SER A 274 4.09 15.02 -16.19
N GLU A 275 3.13 15.11 -15.29
CA GLU A 275 2.45 16.36 -14.92
C GLU A 275 3.03 16.92 -13.61
N LYS A 276 2.50 18.06 -13.16
CA LYS A 276 2.95 18.69 -11.90
C LYS A 276 2.84 17.73 -10.72
N TYR A 277 1.71 17.04 -10.64
CA TYR A 277 1.41 16.01 -9.65
C TYR A 277 1.28 14.64 -10.32
N PHE A 278 1.14 13.58 -9.53
CA PHE A 278 0.94 12.24 -10.08
C PHE A 278 -0.28 12.22 -11.00
N THR A 279 -0.15 11.59 -12.16
CA THR A 279 -1.23 11.47 -13.13
C THR A 279 -1.40 10.04 -13.60
N VAL A 280 -2.40 9.78 -14.44
CA VAL A 280 -2.67 8.46 -15.00
C VAL A 280 -2.65 8.54 -16.51
N VAL A 281 -1.84 7.70 -17.15
CA VAL A 281 -1.73 7.57 -18.60
C VAL A 281 -1.87 6.09 -18.95
N GLN A 282 -2.85 5.76 -19.79
CA GLN A 282 -3.13 4.38 -20.22
C GLN A 282 -3.29 3.38 -19.05
N GLY A 283 -3.88 3.84 -17.93
CA GLY A 283 -4.08 3.03 -16.72
C GLY A 283 -2.86 2.92 -15.79
N ASN A 284 -1.70 3.45 -16.21
CA ASN A 284 -0.50 3.48 -15.39
C ASN A 284 -0.38 4.79 -14.63
N ILE A 285 0.08 4.74 -13.38
CA ILE A 285 0.38 5.93 -12.59
C ILE A 285 1.71 6.50 -13.09
N VAL A 286 1.75 7.78 -13.42
CA VAL A 286 2.97 8.48 -13.85
C VAL A 286 3.44 9.39 -12.71
N TYR A 287 4.73 9.32 -12.40
CA TYR A 287 5.34 10.11 -11.34
C TYR A 287 5.22 11.63 -11.61
N GLY A 288 4.81 12.39 -10.59
CA GLY A 288 4.65 13.85 -10.70
C GLY A 288 5.97 14.60 -10.52
N LEU A 289 6.21 15.62 -11.34
CA LEU A 289 7.46 16.39 -11.33
C LEU A 289 7.75 17.07 -9.99
N TYR A 290 6.71 17.52 -9.29
CA TYR A 290 6.85 18.14 -7.96
C TYR A 290 7.35 17.16 -6.88
N GLY A 291 7.22 15.85 -7.11
CA GLY A 291 7.70 14.82 -6.19
C GLY A 291 9.19 14.53 -6.32
N ILE A 292 9.90 15.16 -7.26
CA ILE A 292 11.35 15.00 -7.42
C ILE A 292 12.03 15.95 -6.44
N LYS A 293 12.87 15.39 -5.55
CA LYS A 293 13.63 16.18 -4.58
C LYS A 293 14.49 17.23 -5.29
N ASN A 294 14.57 18.42 -4.69
CA ASN A 294 15.24 19.62 -5.23
C ASN A 294 14.54 20.31 -6.41
N VAL A 295 13.40 19.79 -6.90
CA VAL A 295 12.64 20.42 -7.99
C VAL A 295 11.50 21.24 -7.39
N GLY A 296 11.63 22.56 -7.46
CA GLY A 296 10.63 23.50 -6.93
C GLY A 296 9.46 23.75 -7.88
N THR A 297 8.35 24.27 -7.35
CA THR A 297 7.12 24.57 -8.12
C THR A 297 7.38 25.44 -9.35
N ALA A 298 8.24 26.46 -9.25
CA ALA A 298 8.56 27.35 -10.37
C ALA A 298 9.23 26.62 -11.54
N ALA A 299 10.14 25.67 -11.25
CA ALA A 299 10.77 24.86 -12.28
C ALA A 299 9.75 23.91 -12.94
N VAL A 300 8.88 23.28 -12.15
CA VAL A 300 7.82 22.41 -12.68
C VAL A 300 6.85 23.17 -13.59
N ASP A 301 6.40 24.34 -13.14
CA ASP A 301 5.46 25.17 -13.90
C ASP A 301 6.10 25.66 -15.21
N GLU A 302 7.39 26.00 -15.21
CA GLU A 302 8.13 26.36 -16.43
C GLU A 302 8.23 25.19 -17.41
N ILE A 303 8.58 23.98 -16.94
CA ILE A 303 8.69 22.78 -17.79
C ILE A 303 7.36 22.50 -18.49
N ILE A 304 6.25 22.56 -17.74
CA ILE A 304 4.90 22.26 -18.28
C ILE A 304 4.43 23.38 -19.21
N ARG A 305 4.68 24.64 -18.87
CA ARG A 305 4.34 25.81 -19.71
C ARG A 305 5.01 25.70 -21.06
N VAL A 306 6.34 25.54 -21.08
CA VAL A 306 7.13 25.43 -22.32
C VAL A 306 6.68 24.21 -23.13
N ARG A 307 6.42 23.06 -22.50
CA ARG A 307 5.90 21.86 -23.19
C ARG A 307 4.54 22.11 -23.85
N SER A 308 3.68 22.90 -23.20
CA SER A 308 2.33 23.21 -23.68
C SER A 308 2.35 24.24 -24.81
N GLU A 309 3.26 25.22 -24.76
CA GLU A 309 3.39 26.30 -25.74
C GLU A 309 4.23 25.89 -26.97
N GLU A 310 5.30 25.14 -26.78
CA GLU A 310 6.31 24.81 -27.82
C GLU A 310 6.36 23.32 -28.19
N GLY A 311 5.43 22.51 -27.68
CA GLY A 311 5.36 21.07 -27.92
C GLY A 311 6.40 20.25 -27.14
N PRO A 312 6.45 18.92 -27.39
CA PRO A 312 7.30 18.00 -26.64
C PRO A 312 8.80 18.27 -26.80
N TYR A 313 9.59 17.75 -25.87
CA TYR A 313 11.04 17.78 -25.89
C TYR A 313 11.58 16.53 -26.58
N ASN A 314 12.51 16.72 -27.52
CA ASN A 314 13.09 15.63 -28.30
C ASN A 314 14.50 15.23 -27.85
N SER A 315 15.18 16.09 -27.09
CA SER A 315 16.49 15.83 -26.48
C SER A 315 16.70 16.75 -25.27
N LEU A 316 17.67 16.43 -24.42
CA LEU A 316 18.14 17.29 -23.32
C LEU A 316 18.65 18.63 -23.86
N LYS A 317 19.35 18.63 -25.00
CA LYS A 317 19.73 19.86 -25.69
C LYS A 317 18.50 20.70 -26.06
N GLY A 318 17.51 20.09 -26.72
CA GLY A 318 16.27 20.78 -27.10
C GLY A 318 15.50 21.29 -25.89
N PHE A 319 15.55 20.59 -24.77
CA PHE A 319 15.01 21.08 -23.50
C PHE A 319 15.73 22.36 -23.03
N LEU A 320 17.07 22.35 -22.97
CA LEU A 320 17.87 23.51 -22.56
C LEU A 320 17.72 24.71 -23.51
N GLU A 321 17.49 24.46 -24.80
CA GLU A 321 17.22 25.50 -25.80
C GLU A 321 15.89 26.23 -25.52
N LYS A 322 14.86 25.54 -25.05
CA LYS A 322 13.52 26.13 -24.83
C LYS A 322 13.36 26.78 -23.45
N VAL A 323 13.89 26.17 -22.39
CA VAL A 323 13.59 26.62 -21.01
C VAL A 323 14.43 27.83 -20.54
N ASP A 324 13.90 28.57 -19.56
CA ASP A 324 14.66 29.60 -18.83
C ASP A 324 15.59 29.02 -17.76
N LEU A 325 16.89 29.08 -18.03
CA LEU A 325 17.96 28.61 -17.13
C LEU A 325 18.09 29.42 -15.83
N LYS A 326 17.45 30.59 -15.71
CA LYS A 326 17.35 31.30 -14.43
C LYS A 326 16.39 30.60 -13.48
N THR A 327 15.31 30.04 -14.03
CA THR A 327 14.30 29.30 -13.27
C THR A 327 14.74 27.85 -13.02
N ILE A 328 15.33 27.22 -14.04
CA ILE A 328 15.86 25.85 -13.96
C ILE A 328 17.38 25.92 -13.81
N ASN A 329 17.82 26.04 -12.55
CA ASN A 329 19.25 26.11 -12.22
C ASN A 329 19.95 24.74 -12.36
N LYS A 330 21.28 24.76 -12.27
CA LYS A 330 22.12 23.55 -12.37
C LYS A 330 21.68 22.43 -11.43
N LYS A 331 21.32 22.74 -10.17
CA LYS A 331 20.93 21.71 -9.20
C LYS A 331 19.62 21.01 -9.59
N VAL A 332 18.69 21.76 -10.18
CA VAL A 332 17.47 21.20 -10.74
C VAL A 332 17.82 20.27 -11.90
N LEU A 333 18.62 20.72 -12.88
CA LEU A 333 19.04 19.90 -14.03
C LEU A 333 19.70 18.58 -13.61
N GLU A 334 20.66 18.65 -12.68
CA GLU A 334 21.29 17.47 -12.08
C GLU A 334 20.25 16.49 -11.53
N SER A 335 19.28 16.99 -10.77
CA SER A 335 18.25 16.16 -10.15
C SER A 335 17.30 15.56 -11.18
N LEU A 336 16.97 16.29 -12.27
CA LEU A 336 16.11 15.79 -13.36
C LEU A 336 16.80 14.65 -14.13
N ILE A 337 18.10 14.80 -14.44
CA ILE A 337 18.89 13.75 -15.11
C ILE A 337 19.01 12.52 -14.20
N GLN A 338 19.40 12.72 -12.94
CA GLN A 338 19.56 11.65 -11.96
C GLN A 338 18.26 10.88 -11.69
N ALA A 339 17.13 11.58 -11.69
CA ALA A 339 15.79 11.01 -11.55
C ALA A 339 15.31 10.21 -12.78
N GLY A 340 16.04 10.26 -13.90
CA GLY A 340 15.69 9.54 -15.12
C GLY A 340 14.68 10.24 -16.02
N LEU A 341 14.46 11.55 -15.83
CA LEU A 341 13.43 12.30 -16.54
C LEU A 341 13.63 12.31 -18.06
N PHE A 342 14.88 12.18 -18.52
CA PHE A 342 15.28 12.23 -19.93
C PHE A 342 15.53 10.84 -20.55
N ASP A 343 15.44 9.75 -19.79
CA ASP A 343 15.86 8.40 -20.21
C ASP A 343 15.22 7.94 -21.52
N LYS A 344 13.96 8.32 -21.79
CA LYS A 344 13.27 7.91 -23.02
C LYS A 344 13.70 8.71 -24.25
N ILE A 345 14.09 9.97 -24.09
CA ILE A 345 14.45 10.84 -25.21
C ILE A 345 15.96 10.86 -25.47
N GLU A 346 16.76 10.42 -24.51
CA GLU A 346 18.21 10.25 -24.59
C GLU A 346 18.57 8.76 -24.48
N SER A 347 17.85 7.89 -25.20
CA SER A 347 17.99 6.42 -25.08
C SER A 347 19.38 5.88 -25.43
N ASP A 348 20.15 6.67 -26.19
CA ASP A 348 21.49 6.32 -26.63
C ASP A 348 22.58 6.71 -25.60
N HIS A 349 22.21 7.40 -24.52
CA HIS A 349 23.14 7.92 -23.52
C HIS A 349 22.73 7.51 -22.11
N SER A 350 23.71 7.07 -21.31
CA SER A 350 23.46 6.78 -19.90
C SER A 350 23.27 8.05 -19.08
N ARG A 351 22.55 7.95 -17.95
CA ARG A 351 22.42 9.06 -16.99
C ARG A 351 23.78 9.59 -16.53
N ALA A 352 24.80 8.72 -16.44
CA ALA A 352 26.17 9.10 -16.11
C ALA A 352 26.78 10.00 -17.18
N THR A 353 26.64 9.62 -18.45
CA THR A 353 27.14 10.39 -19.61
C THR A 353 26.46 11.76 -19.70
N LEU A 354 25.12 11.80 -19.57
CA LEU A 354 24.36 13.06 -19.55
C LEU A 354 24.81 13.97 -18.40
N PHE A 355 25.02 13.40 -17.21
CA PHE A 355 25.44 14.14 -16.03
C PHE A 355 26.86 14.71 -16.16
N ALA A 356 27.81 13.91 -16.65
CA ALA A 356 29.20 14.33 -16.85
C ALA A 356 29.34 15.46 -17.89
N ASN A 357 28.47 15.47 -18.90
CA ASN A 357 28.48 16.45 -19.99
C ASN A 357 27.60 17.69 -19.73
N LEU A 358 26.85 17.73 -18.62
CA LEU A 358 25.86 18.77 -18.34
C LEU A 358 26.44 20.18 -18.41
N GLU A 359 27.62 20.41 -17.82
CA GLU A 359 28.25 21.75 -17.79
C GLU A 359 28.58 22.24 -19.21
N ARG A 360 29.24 21.38 -20.00
CA ARG A 360 29.61 21.68 -21.39
C ARG A 360 28.37 21.93 -22.25
N LEU A 361 27.32 21.16 -22.05
CA LEU A 361 26.08 21.31 -22.80
C LEU A 361 25.37 22.62 -22.46
N VAL A 362 25.30 23.00 -21.18
CA VAL A 362 24.73 24.29 -20.75
C VAL A 362 25.52 25.47 -21.32
N GLU A 363 26.85 25.42 -21.29
CA GLU A 363 27.69 26.45 -21.90
C GLU A 363 27.50 26.57 -23.41
N PHE A 364 27.43 25.41 -24.10
CA PHE A 364 27.18 25.36 -25.54
C PHE A 364 25.84 26.02 -25.91
N VAL A 365 24.76 25.65 -25.21
CA VAL A 365 23.41 26.22 -25.45
C VAL A 365 23.37 27.71 -25.09
N ALA A 366 24.07 28.15 -24.04
CA ALA A 366 24.15 29.56 -23.67
C ALA A 366 24.80 30.40 -24.78
N ARG A 367 25.93 29.95 -25.33
CA ARG A 367 26.61 30.61 -26.47
C ARG A 367 25.71 30.66 -27.70
N GLN A 368 24.98 29.57 -27.98
CA GLN A 368 24.05 29.50 -29.11
C GLN A 368 22.87 30.50 -28.96
N LYS A 369 22.30 30.62 -27.75
CA LYS A 369 21.24 31.59 -27.44
C LYS A 369 21.75 33.04 -27.56
N GLU A 370 22.97 33.32 -27.10
CA GLU A 370 23.60 34.63 -27.28
C GLU A 370 23.81 34.96 -28.76
N ASN A 371 24.42 34.06 -29.53
CA ASN A 371 24.64 34.26 -30.96
C ASN A 371 23.33 34.48 -31.75
N SER A 372 22.25 33.80 -31.35
CA SER A 372 20.93 33.96 -31.97
C SER A 372 20.26 35.29 -31.60
N ARG A 373 20.46 35.78 -30.36
CA ARG A 373 19.94 37.09 -29.90
C ARG A 373 20.67 38.27 -30.52
N TYR A 374 21.98 38.15 -30.72
CA TYR A 374 22.82 39.22 -31.28
C TYR A 374 22.83 39.28 -32.80
N GLY A 375 22.08 38.41 -33.48
CA GLY A 375 21.72 38.52 -34.90
C GLY A 375 22.86 38.95 -35.81
N GLN A 376 23.64 38.00 -36.32
CA GLN A 376 24.40 38.21 -37.57
C GLN A 376 25.29 39.48 -37.58
N ALA A 377 25.97 39.78 -36.46
CA ALA A 377 26.90 40.90 -36.34
C ALA A 377 28.38 40.48 -36.30
N SER A 378 28.74 39.32 -36.89
CA SER A 378 30.14 39.02 -37.22
C SER A 378 30.35 39.10 -38.72
N LEU A 379 30.20 40.31 -39.27
CA LEU A 379 30.56 40.61 -40.66
C LEU A 379 32.09 40.80 -40.85
N PHE A 380 32.88 40.68 -39.78
CA PHE A 380 34.34 40.92 -39.76
C PHE A 380 35.16 39.78 -39.10
N GLY A 381 34.55 38.65 -38.76
CA GLY A 381 35.24 37.46 -38.25
C GLY A 381 35.17 36.30 -39.23
N ARG A 382 35.67 36.47 -40.46
CA ARG A 382 35.82 35.39 -41.43
C ARG A 382 37.20 34.77 -41.27
N GLU A 383 37.27 33.71 -40.48
CA GLU A 383 38.13 32.53 -40.69
C GLU A 383 37.76 31.48 -39.64
N GLU A 384 36.62 30.84 -39.90
CA GLU A 384 36.31 29.42 -39.70
C GLU A 384 34.78 29.30 -39.82
N ASP A 385 34.31 28.99 -41.02
CA ASP A 385 33.04 28.27 -41.20
C ASP A 385 33.22 26.88 -40.55
N THR A 386 33.30 26.84 -39.21
CA THR A 386 32.82 25.68 -38.50
C THR A 386 31.31 25.75 -38.66
N MET A 387 30.77 24.98 -39.60
CA MET A 387 29.41 24.45 -39.44
C MET A 387 29.26 24.17 -37.96
N PHE A 388 28.27 24.76 -37.26
CA PHE A 388 28.04 24.46 -35.85
C PHE A 388 27.95 22.94 -35.72
N THR A 389 29.06 22.31 -35.35
CA THR A 389 29.14 20.89 -35.16
C THR A 389 28.17 20.63 -34.02
N GLY A 390 27.27 19.67 -34.20
CA GLY A 390 26.34 19.28 -33.15
C GLY A 390 27.13 19.05 -31.86
N PHE A 391 26.53 19.38 -30.71
CA PHE A 391 27.13 19.01 -29.44
C PHE A 391 27.27 17.47 -29.41
N SER A 392 28.48 16.99 -29.19
CA SER A 392 28.75 15.56 -29.01
C SER A 392 28.95 15.29 -27.53
N TYR A 393 28.23 14.30 -27.02
CA TYR A 393 28.51 13.77 -25.69
C TYR A 393 29.85 13.03 -25.70
N GLU A 394 30.62 13.20 -24.64
CA GLU A 394 31.77 12.34 -24.35
C GLU A 394 31.32 11.24 -23.40
N ASP A 395 31.36 9.99 -23.87
CA ASP A 395 30.93 8.84 -23.07
C ASP A 395 31.78 8.68 -21.81
N CYS A 396 31.14 8.29 -20.71
CA CYS A 396 31.82 7.95 -19.47
C CYS A 396 31.39 6.57 -18.97
N GLU A 397 32.11 6.06 -17.98
CA GLU A 397 31.72 4.81 -17.32
C GLU A 397 30.33 4.97 -16.68
N ASP A 398 29.48 3.98 -16.90
CA ASP A 398 28.12 3.95 -16.37
C ASP A 398 28.12 3.81 -14.85
N TRP A 399 27.12 4.43 -14.20
CA TRP A 399 26.94 4.24 -12.77
C TRP A 399 26.56 2.80 -12.47
N PRO A 400 27.14 2.17 -11.44
CA PRO A 400 26.70 0.86 -10.97
C PRO A 400 25.20 0.86 -10.64
N SER A 401 24.50 -0.23 -10.90
CA SER A 401 23.05 -0.33 -10.65
C SER A 401 22.67 0.03 -9.21
N ALA A 402 23.50 -0.38 -8.24
CA ALA A 402 23.31 -0.02 -6.83
C ALA A 402 23.36 1.50 -6.58
N GLN A 403 24.21 2.23 -7.30
CA GLN A 403 24.27 3.69 -7.24
C GLN A 403 23.03 4.33 -7.86
N ILE A 404 22.55 3.84 -9.01
CA ILE A 404 21.32 4.32 -9.64
C ILE A 404 20.14 4.14 -8.69
N LEU A 405 19.97 2.94 -8.13
CA LEU A 405 18.89 2.64 -7.19
C LEU A 405 18.95 3.54 -5.94
N LYS A 406 20.16 3.79 -5.42
CA LYS A 406 20.35 4.71 -4.29
C LYS A 406 19.92 6.14 -4.64
N ILE A 407 20.32 6.63 -5.81
CA ILE A 407 19.94 7.97 -6.30
C ILE A 407 18.41 8.08 -6.47
N GLU A 408 17.78 7.07 -7.09
CA GLU A 408 16.33 7.03 -7.25
C GLU A 408 15.61 7.03 -5.90
N LYS A 409 16.10 6.25 -4.93
CA LYS A 409 15.56 6.28 -3.57
C LYS A 409 15.70 7.66 -2.92
N GLU A 410 16.84 8.31 -3.09
CA GLU A 410 17.10 9.63 -2.50
C GLU A 410 16.29 10.76 -3.15
N LEU A 411 16.05 10.70 -4.46
CA LEU A 411 15.37 11.75 -5.22
C LEU A 411 13.86 11.52 -5.38
N LEU A 412 13.44 10.26 -5.49
CA LEU A 412 12.07 9.84 -5.80
C LEU A 412 11.42 9.07 -4.65
N GLY A 413 12.18 8.69 -3.62
CA GLY A 413 11.68 7.86 -2.52
C GLY A 413 11.45 6.38 -2.91
N PHE A 414 11.77 5.99 -4.15
CA PHE A 414 11.38 4.70 -4.73
C PHE A 414 12.36 4.22 -5.82
N TYR A 415 12.38 2.91 -6.08
CA TYR A 415 13.24 2.27 -7.10
C TYR A 415 12.46 2.02 -8.41
N PHE A 416 12.96 2.55 -9.53
CA PHE A 416 12.34 2.40 -10.85
C PHE A 416 13.20 1.57 -11.80
N SER A 417 14.53 1.73 -11.75
CA SER A 417 15.46 1.07 -12.67
C SER A 417 15.73 -0.41 -12.36
N GLY A 418 15.21 -0.93 -11.24
CA GLY A 418 15.41 -2.33 -10.84
C GLY A 418 14.97 -2.61 -9.40
N HIS A 419 15.31 -3.80 -8.90
CA HIS A 419 15.10 -4.21 -7.52
C HIS A 419 16.43 -4.20 -6.76
N PRO A 420 16.48 -3.75 -5.48
CA PRO A 420 17.72 -3.81 -4.69
C PRO A 420 18.31 -5.21 -4.53
N LEU A 421 17.52 -6.25 -4.78
CA LEU A 421 17.97 -7.64 -4.79
C LEU A 421 18.68 -8.06 -6.08
N ASP A 422 18.68 -7.26 -7.14
CA ASP A 422 19.21 -7.67 -8.46
C ASP A 422 20.67 -8.08 -8.41
N SER A 423 21.48 -7.42 -7.60
CA SER A 423 22.87 -7.82 -7.33
C SER A 423 23.01 -9.20 -6.66
N TYR A 424 21.93 -9.70 -6.06
CA TYR A 424 21.88 -10.95 -5.29
C TYR A 424 20.94 -11.98 -5.92
N ARG A 425 20.48 -11.77 -7.16
CA ARG A 425 19.52 -12.65 -7.84
C ARG A 425 19.97 -14.10 -7.90
N GLU A 426 21.26 -14.35 -8.17
CA GLU A 426 21.81 -15.71 -8.21
C GLU A 426 21.78 -16.38 -6.82
N ILE A 427 22.14 -15.64 -5.77
CA ILE A 427 22.07 -16.13 -4.38
C ILE A 427 20.61 -16.41 -4.01
N TRP A 428 19.69 -15.52 -4.37
CA TRP A 428 18.26 -15.69 -4.14
C TRP A 428 17.75 -16.97 -4.81
N GLN A 429 18.05 -17.19 -6.10
CA GLN A 429 17.62 -18.39 -6.84
C GLN A 429 18.14 -19.70 -6.24
N LYS A 430 19.37 -19.70 -5.69
CA LYS A 430 20.00 -20.89 -5.11
C LYS A 430 19.63 -21.14 -3.65
N THR A 431 19.18 -20.10 -2.93
CA THR A 431 19.01 -20.14 -1.47
C THR A 431 17.55 -20.09 -1.04
N VAL A 432 16.69 -19.39 -1.79
CA VAL A 432 15.28 -19.27 -1.42
C VAL A 432 14.56 -20.57 -1.70
N THR A 433 14.02 -21.19 -0.65
CA THR A 433 13.43 -22.53 -0.71
C THR A 433 11.91 -22.53 -0.78
N ILE A 434 11.29 -21.36 -0.86
CA ILE A 434 9.84 -21.20 -1.02
C ILE A 434 9.50 -19.95 -1.81
N ASP A 435 8.48 -20.05 -2.65
CA ASP A 435 7.90 -18.93 -3.37
C ASP A 435 6.97 -18.12 -2.45
N LEU A 436 7.31 -16.85 -2.20
CA LEU A 436 6.51 -15.96 -1.35
C LEU A 436 5.16 -15.58 -1.95
N ASP A 437 4.93 -15.76 -3.25
CA ASP A 437 3.62 -15.57 -3.89
C ASP A 437 2.63 -16.69 -3.50
N ASN A 438 3.15 -17.88 -3.19
CA ASN A 438 2.35 -19.06 -2.85
C ASN A 438 2.79 -19.69 -1.53
N PRO A 439 2.78 -18.94 -0.42
CA PRO A 439 3.39 -19.38 0.82
C PRO A 439 2.58 -20.50 1.51
N ASP A 440 1.32 -20.70 1.12
CA ASP A 440 0.45 -21.79 1.58
C ASP A 440 0.96 -23.19 1.16
N LYS A 441 1.91 -23.26 0.22
CA LYS A 441 2.62 -24.51 -0.14
C LYS A 441 3.69 -24.90 0.88
N ALA A 442 3.93 -24.09 1.91
CA ALA A 442 4.87 -24.40 2.99
C ALA A 442 4.41 -25.64 3.79
N VAL A 443 5.33 -26.57 4.01
CA VAL A 443 5.14 -27.69 4.93
C VAL A 443 5.43 -27.22 6.35
N PRO A 444 4.47 -27.28 7.29
CA PRO A 444 4.69 -26.86 8.67
C PRO A 444 5.88 -27.59 9.31
N GLY A 445 6.72 -26.83 10.03
CA GLY A 445 7.87 -27.37 10.76
C GLY A 445 9.15 -27.60 9.93
N LYS A 446 9.07 -27.59 8.58
CA LYS A 446 10.26 -27.63 7.71
C LYS A 446 11.00 -26.28 7.76
N PRO A 447 12.35 -26.27 7.86
CA PRO A 447 13.10 -25.04 7.77
C PRO A 447 13.13 -24.53 6.33
N TYR A 448 12.89 -23.24 6.16
CA TYR A 448 13.01 -22.53 4.90
C TYR A 448 13.99 -21.38 5.03
N THR A 449 14.53 -20.93 3.91
CA THR A 449 15.37 -19.74 3.84
C THR A 449 14.71 -18.75 2.89
N LEU A 450 14.61 -17.51 3.34
CA LEU A 450 14.09 -16.37 2.58
C LEU A 450 15.23 -15.36 2.42
N LEU A 451 15.28 -14.66 1.29
CA LEU A 451 16.25 -13.61 1.03
C LEU A 451 15.50 -12.42 0.45
N GLY A 452 15.64 -11.26 1.10
CA GLY A 452 14.86 -10.10 0.73
C GLY A 452 15.25 -8.84 1.49
N ILE A 453 14.44 -7.81 1.30
CA ILE A 453 14.61 -6.50 1.95
C ILE A 453 13.73 -6.45 3.19
N MET A 454 14.29 -6.00 4.31
CA MET A 454 13.51 -5.74 5.53
C MET A 454 12.67 -4.47 5.41
N ARG A 455 11.42 -4.58 5.82
CA ARG A 455 10.41 -3.51 5.87
C ARG A 455 9.64 -3.52 7.18
N ASN A 456 9.07 -2.38 7.56
CA ASN A 456 8.01 -2.26 8.58
C ASN A 456 8.35 -2.90 9.94
N ILE A 457 9.54 -2.65 10.47
CA ILE A 457 9.97 -3.24 11.74
C ILE A 457 9.20 -2.60 12.91
N GLN A 458 8.53 -3.42 13.72
CA GLN A 458 7.78 -3.03 14.89
C GLN A 458 8.28 -3.77 16.14
N PHE A 459 8.37 -3.04 17.25
CA PHE A 459 8.83 -3.60 18.52
C PHE A 459 7.67 -3.86 19.46
N LYS A 460 7.73 -4.99 20.19
CA LYS A 460 6.77 -5.31 21.24
C LYS A 460 7.49 -5.85 22.47
N THR A 461 7.14 -5.33 23.63
CA THR A 461 7.62 -5.90 24.91
C THR A 461 6.70 -7.04 25.32
N THR A 462 7.29 -8.20 25.60
CA THR A 462 6.56 -9.37 26.09
C THR A 462 6.12 -9.18 27.55
N LYS A 463 5.20 -10.02 28.05
CA LYS A 463 4.75 -9.99 29.46
C LYS A 463 5.89 -10.16 30.47
N ASN A 464 6.99 -10.78 30.04
CA ASN A 464 8.18 -11.02 30.87
C ASN A 464 9.23 -9.90 30.73
N GLY A 465 8.89 -8.77 30.11
CA GLY A 465 9.78 -7.61 29.97
C GLY A 465 10.82 -7.69 28.85
N LYS A 466 11.02 -8.86 28.22
CA LYS A 466 11.92 -9.01 27.07
C LYS A 466 11.31 -8.42 25.79
N GLN A 467 12.13 -7.78 24.96
CA GLN A 467 11.72 -7.23 23.67
C GLN A 467 11.65 -8.32 22.58
N MET A 468 10.65 -8.24 21.71
CA MET A 468 10.53 -9.00 20.47
C MET A 468 10.26 -8.04 19.31
N ALA A 469 10.52 -8.47 18.08
CA ALA A 469 10.26 -7.66 16.89
C ALA A 469 9.37 -8.40 15.87
N PHE A 470 8.61 -7.63 15.12
CA PHE A 470 7.89 -8.04 13.93
C PHE A 470 8.43 -7.24 12.76
N GLY A 471 8.48 -7.81 11.57
CA GLY A 471 8.86 -7.10 10.36
C GLY A 471 8.28 -7.78 9.14
N GLN A 472 8.56 -7.24 7.96
CA GLN A 472 8.24 -7.88 6.69
C GLN A 472 9.52 -8.06 5.89
N ILE A 473 9.65 -9.21 5.24
CA ILE A 473 10.65 -9.43 4.21
C ILE A 473 9.96 -9.39 2.85
N GLU A 474 10.52 -8.62 1.92
CA GLU A 474 10.03 -8.45 0.56
C GLU A 474 11.08 -8.96 -0.43
N ASP A 475 10.66 -9.83 -1.35
CA ASP A 475 11.49 -10.34 -2.44
C ASP A 475 10.87 -10.05 -3.82
N TYR A 476 11.34 -10.73 -4.87
CA TYR A 476 10.81 -10.56 -6.22
C TYR A 476 9.37 -11.00 -6.42
N ASN A 477 8.91 -11.96 -5.62
CA ASN A 477 7.67 -12.67 -5.83
C ASN A 477 6.59 -12.26 -4.81
N GLY A 478 6.98 -11.77 -3.64
CA GLY A 478 6.00 -11.36 -2.64
C GLY A 478 6.61 -10.81 -1.36
N SER A 479 5.78 -10.78 -0.32
CA SER A 479 6.18 -10.32 1.01
C SER A 479 5.68 -11.26 2.10
N MET A 480 6.45 -11.40 3.17
CA MET A 480 6.15 -12.30 4.28
C MET A 480 6.37 -11.62 5.64
N GLU A 481 5.44 -11.80 6.58
CA GLU A 481 5.60 -11.32 7.95
C GLU A 481 6.63 -12.17 8.70
N LEU A 482 7.67 -11.53 9.22
CA LEU A 482 8.70 -12.13 10.05
C LEU A 482 8.42 -11.88 11.53
N VAL A 483 8.59 -12.93 12.34
CA VAL A 483 8.49 -12.87 13.80
C VAL A 483 9.85 -13.20 14.41
N PHE A 484 10.40 -12.23 15.14
CA PHE A 484 11.65 -12.38 15.88
C PHE A 484 11.34 -12.48 17.37
N PHE A 485 11.34 -13.70 17.91
CA PHE A 485 11.22 -13.91 19.36
C PHE A 485 12.42 -13.32 20.12
N PRO A 486 12.29 -13.03 21.42
CA PRO A 486 13.30 -12.27 22.15
C PRO A 486 14.74 -12.78 22.04
N ASP A 487 14.93 -14.10 22.19
CA ASP A 487 16.27 -14.70 22.15
C ASP A 487 16.85 -14.68 20.72
N THR A 488 16.01 -14.71 19.68
CA THR A 488 16.47 -14.49 18.30
C THR A 488 16.79 -13.02 18.08
N TRP A 489 15.90 -12.12 18.48
CA TRP A 489 16.07 -10.67 18.31
C TRP A 489 17.35 -10.14 18.97
N GLU A 490 17.64 -10.58 20.19
CA GLU A 490 18.87 -10.20 20.90
C GLU A 490 20.13 -10.60 20.12
N ARG A 491 20.10 -11.74 19.41
CA ARG A 491 21.21 -12.24 18.61
C ARG A 491 21.36 -11.57 17.24
N CYS A 492 20.29 -11.08 16.62
CA CYS A 492 20.32 -10.60 15.23
C CYS A 492 19.98 -9.11 15.03
N ASN A 493 19.63 -8.38 16.08
CA ASN A 493 19.22 -6.97 15.98
C ASN A 493 20.22 -6.07 15.23
N TYR A 494 21.53 -6.38 15.27
CA TYR A 494 22.57 -5.58 14.63
C TYR A 494 22.54 -5.65 13.10
N LEU A 495 21.95 -6.72 12.54
CA LEU A 495 21.76 -6.91 11.10
C LEU A 495 20.42 -6.36 10.60
N ILE A 496 19.46 -6.15 11.50
CA ILE A 496 18.09 -5.82 11.13
C ILE A 496 17.88 -4.32 11.23
N LYS A 497 17.78 -3.67 10.07
CA LYS A 497 17.38 -2.27 9.91
C LYS A 497 16.35 -2.19 8.78
N ASP A 498 15.58 -1.12 8.76
CA ASP A 498 14.72 -0.85 7.60
C ASP A 498 15.61 -0.71 6.36
N ASP A 499 15.17 -1.24 5.21
CA ASP A 499 15.95 -1.35 3.97
C ASP A 499 17.16 -2.30 4.02
N ALA A 500 17.41 -3.03 5.12
CA ALA A 500 18.50 -3.99 5.16
C ALA A 500 18.20 -5.21 4.27
N LEU A 501 19.15 -5.55 3.41
CA LEU A 501 19.17 -6.80 2.66
C LEU A 501 19.63 -7.92 3.59
N ILE A 502 18.75 -8.89 3.83
CA ILE A 502 19.04 -10.00 4.73
C ILE A 502 18.58 -11.33 4.14
N ALA A 503 19.21 -12.40 4.59
CA ALA A 503 18.68 -13.74 4.47
C ALA A 503 18.28 -14.27 5.85
N VAL A 504 17.08 -14.83 5.92
CA VAL A 504 16.52 -15.38 7.15
C VAL A 504 16.23 -16.86 6.99
N THR A 505 16.60 -17.64 7.99
CA THR A 505 16.25 -19.07 8.07
C THR A 505 15.30 -19.27 9.24
N GLY A 506 14.27 -20.07 9.03
CA GLY A 506 13.20 -20.23 10.01
C GLY A 506 12.09 -21.16 9.53
N LYS A 507 10.93 -21.08 10.18
CA LYS A 507 9.80 -21.97 9.93
C LYS A 507 8.50 -21.19 9.81
N PHE A 508 7.61 -21.67 8.95
CA PHE A 508 6.26 -21.14 8.86
C PHE A 508 5.43 -21.55 10.08
N ASN A 509 4.68 -20.59 10.60
CA ASN A 509 3.70 -20.79 11.65
C ASN A 509 2.29 -20.60 11.10
N THR A 510 1.50 -21.66 11.17
CA THR A 510 0.11 -21.73 10.72
C THR A 510 -0.90 -21.55 11.86
N GLU A 511 -0.47 -21.36 13.11
CA GLU A 511 -1.37 -21.18 14.26
C GLU A 511 -2.02 -19.79 14.32
N ARG A 512 -1.48 -18.80 13.59
CA ARG A 512 -2.03 -17.44 13.52
C ARG A 512 -3.03 -17.31 12.37
N GLU A 513 -4.00 -16.39 12.50
CA GLU A 513 -4.96 -16.04 11.44
C GLU A 513 -4.30 -15.58 10.12
N ARG A 514 -3.04 -15.15 10.17
CA ARG A 514 -2.18 -14.86 9.02
C ARG A 514 -0.94 -15.72 9.10
N LEU A 515 -0.57 -16.32 7.98
CA LEU A 515 0.68 -17.07 7.83
C LEU A 515 1.85 -16.14 8.18
N SER A 516 2.73 -16.61 9.07
CA SER A 516 3.89 -15.83 9.52
C SER A 516 5.13 -16.72 9.58
N PHE A 517 6.30 -16.12 9.47
CA PHE A 517 7.57 -16.81 9.44
C PHE A 517 8.35 -16.55 10.73
N ILE A 518 8.56 -17.59 11.54
CA ILE A 518 9.35 -17.50 12.77
C ILE A 518 10.82 -17.58 12.40
N VAL A 519 11.55 -16.52 12.68
CA VAL A 519 12.98 -16.43 12.35
C VAL A 519 13.81 -17.13 13.43
N GLU A 520 14.69 -18.04 13.00
CA GLU A 520 15.65 -18.75 13.84
C GLU A 520 17.07 -18.17 13.67
N GLU A 521 17.45 -17.76 12.46
CA GLU A 521 18.77 -17.22 12.11
C GLU A 521 18.66 -16.09 11.07
N VAL A 522 19.56 -15.10 11.14
CA VAL A 522 19.68 -14.00 10.17
C VAL A 522 21.13 -13.86 9.73
N LYS A 523 21.36 -13.72 8.41
CA LYS A 523 22.66 -13.51 7.79
C LYS A 523 22.58 -12.39 6.75
N ARG A 524 23.73 -11.82 6.39
CA ARG A 524 23.81 -10.99 5.19
C ARG A 524 23.76 -11.89 3.95
N PRO A 525 23.21 -11.43 2.82
CA PRO A 525 23.22 -12.19 1.57
C PRO A 525 24.62 -12.70 1.18
N GLU A 526 25.65 -11.90 1.44
CA GLU A 526 27.07 -12.18 1.17
C GLU A 526 27.63 -13.33 2.00
N ASP A 527 27.09 -13.53 3.22
CA ASP A 527 27.58 -14.54 4.16
C ASP A 527 26.94 -15.91 3.93
N ILE A 528 26.01 -16.02 2.97
CA ILE A 528 25.38 -17.28 2.62
C ILE A 528 26.41 -18.12 1.87
N LYS A 529 26.87 -19.18 2.54
CA LYS A 529 27.58 -20.26 1.86
C LYS A 529 26.58 -20.96 0.94
N ILE A 530 26.67 -20.70 -0.36
CA ILE A 530 26.02 -21.51 -1.38
C ILE A 530 26.64 -22.91 -1.23
N ALA A 531 25.92 -23.82 -0.57
CA ALA A 531 26.31 -25.21 -0.59
C ALA A 531 26.32 -25.65 -2.05
N ASN A 532 27.40 -26.27 -2.53
CA ASN A 532 27.39 -26.98 -3.80
C ASN A 532 26.32 -28.06 -3.68
N GLN A 533 25.10 -27.75 -4.12
CA GLN A 533 24.01 -28.69 -4.18
C GLN A 533 24.40 -29.72 -5.22
N THR A 534 24.40 -30.99 -4.82
CA THR A 534 24.60 -32.10 -5.75
C THR A 534 23.52 -32.02 -6.83
N GLU A 535 23.90 -31.82 -8.08
CA GLU A 535 22.96 -31.69 -9.18
C GLU A 535 22.49 -33.09 -9.58
N ILE A 536 21.19 -33.27 -9.84
CA ILE A 536 20.66 -34.55 -10.32
C ILE A 536 20.35 -34.42 -11.80
N HIS A 537 21.01 -35.24 -12.60
CA HIS A 537 20.80 -35.30 -14.03
C HIS A 537 19.99 -36.55 -14.37
N ILE A 538 18.99 -36.38 -15.23
CA ILE A 538 18.09 -37.43 -15.70
C ILE A 538 18.17 -37.42 -17.22
N ARG A 539 18.63 -38.51 -17.81
CA ARG A 539 18.56 -38.71 -19.26
C ARG A 539 17.30 -39.48 -19.61
N ILE A 540 16.55 -38.95 -20.56
CA ILE A 540 15.30 -39.54 -21.06
C ILE A 540 15.50 -39.99 -22.51
N SER A 541 14.87 -41.11 -22.87
CA SER A 541 14.88 -41.61 -24.25
C SER A 541 14.13 -40.66 -25.19
N GLY A 542 14.69 -40.40 -26.39
CA GLY A 542 14.16 -39.41 -27.35
C GLY A 542 12.81 -39.72 -27.99
N SER A 543 12.14 -40.84 -27.65
CA SER A 543 10.81 -41.21 -28.14
C SER A 543 9.73 -40.96 -27.07
N LEU A 544 9.62 -39.73 -26.57
CA LEU A 544 8.47 -39.34 -25.74
C LEU A 544 7.26 -39.16 -26.67
N GLU A 545 6.48 -40.22 -26.86
CA GLU A 545 5.29 -40.22 -27.73
C GLU A 545 4.02 -39.78 -26.99
N ASP A 546 4.04 -39.70 -25.65
CA ASP A 546 2.87 -39.44 -24.79
C ASP A 546 3.12 -38.35 -23.73
N GLU A 547 2.19 -37.40 -23.58
CA GLU A 547 2.23 -36.37 -22.53
C GLU A 547 2.06 -36.98 -21.12
N ASP A 548 1.36 -38.12 -21.00
CA ASP A 548 1.09 -38.78 -19.71
C ASP A 548 2.37 -39.26 -19.01
N GLU A 549 3.40 -39.63 -19.78
CA GLU A 549 4.72 -40.02 -19.26
C GLU A 549 5.43 -38.86 -18.54
N LEU A 550 5.34 -37.65 -19.10
CA LEU A 550 5.92 -36.45 -18.48
C LEU A 550 5.16 -36.06 -17.21
N TYR A 551 3.84 -36.26 -17.16
CA TYR A 551 3.06 -36.06 -15.94
C TYR A 551 3.46 -37.02 -14.83
N GLN A 552 3.75 -38.29 -15.16
CA GLN A 552 4.22 -39.28 -14.19
C GLN A 552 5.59 -38.90 -13.61
N LEU A 553 6.53 -38.50 -14.46
CA LEU A 553 7.85 -38.03 -14.01
C LEU A 553 7.71 -36.81 -13.09
N ARG A 554 6.88 -35.83 -13.50
CA ARG A 554 6.63 -34.64 -12.70
C ARG A 554 6.03 -34.97 -11.33
N ALA A 555 5.03 -35.86 -11.28
CA ALA A 555 4.43 -36.29 -10.03
C ALA A 555 5.47 -36.92 -9.10
N PHE A 556 6.31 -37.81 -9.63
CA PHE A 556 7.38 -38.45 -8.87
C PHE A 556 8.39 -37.44 -8.29
N LEU A 557 8.82 -36.46 -9.10
CA LEU A 557 9.76 -35.42 -8.66
C LEU A 557 9.15 -34.52 -7.58
N VAL A 558 7.83 -34.28 -7.63
CA VAL A 558 7.10 -33.51 -6.62
C VAL A 558 6.97 -34.30 -5.31
N ASP A 559 6.63 -35.59 -5.39
CA ASP A 559 6.48 -36.46 -4.20
C ASP A 559 7.81 -36.69 -3.47
N HIS A 560 8.93 -36.68 -4.20
CA HIS A 560 10.28 -36.87 -3.66
C HIS A 560 11.09 -35.57 -3.58
N SER A 561 10.39 -34.47 -3.28
CA SER A 561 10.94 -33.12 -3.13
C SER A 561 12.18 -33.07 -2.22
N GLY A 562 13.24 -32.40 -2.69
CA GLY A 562 14.48 -32.22 -1.92
C GLY A 562 15.22 -30.91 -2.20
N ALA A 563 16.54 -30.91 -1.99
CA ALA A 563 17.39 -29.72 -2.10
C ALA A 563 18.25 -29.70 -3.37
N SER A 564 18.19 -30.74 -4.20
CA SER A 564 19.02 -30.88 -5.40
C SER A 564 18.27 -30.44 -6.65
N PRO A 565 18.85 -29.53 -7.48
CA PRO A 565 18.25 -29.14 -8.75
C PRO A 565 18.28 -30.30 -9.74
N VAL A 566 17.26 -30.36 -10.61
CA VAL A 566 17.11 -31.41 -11.62
C VAL A 566 17.40 -30.87 -13.02
N TYR A 567 18.19 -31.62 -13.78
CA TYR A 567 18.48 -31.34 -15.19
C TYR A 567 18.03 -32.53 -16.04
N ILE A 568 17.28 -32.26 -17.09
CA ILE A 568 16.75 -33.26 -18.02
C ILE A 568 17.57 -33.20 -19.29
N HIS A 569 18.12 -34.34 -19.69
CA HIS A 569 18.87 -34.51 -20.93
C HIS A 569 18.01 -35.23 -21.95
N LEU A 570 17.84 -34.61 -23.12
CA LEU A 570 17.10 -35.15 -24.25
C LEU A 570 18.06 -35.38 -25.41
N LYS A 571 18.05 -36.59 -25.97
CA LYS A 571 18.73 -36.89 -27.24
C LYS A 571 17.84 -36.42 -28.38
N ASP A 572 18.32 -35.46 -29.17
CA ASP A 572 17.66 -35.09 -30.42
C ASP A 572 17.93 -36.17 -31.48
N SER A 573 17.08 -36.20 -32.51
CA SER A 573 17.13 -37.07 -33.68
C SER A 573 18.32 -36.82 -34.63
N LEU A 574 19.22 -35.89 -34.29
CA LEU A 574 20.49 -35.64 -34.99
C LEU A 574 21.69 -36.18 -34.18
N PRO A 575 22.74 -36.72 -34.81
CA PRO A 575 23.60 -37.72 -34.15
C PRO A 575 24.56 -37.22 -33.06
N GLU A 576 24.66 -35.90 -32.76
CA GLU A 576 25.70 -35.39 -31.85
C GLU A 576 25.31 -34.26 -30.87
N GLU A 577 24.05 -33.83 -30.76
CA GLU A 577 23.66 -32.77 -29.79
C GLU A 577 22.64 -33.28 -28.74
N GLU A 578 23.05 -33.26 -27.47
CA GLU A 578 22.20 -33.52 -26.29
C GLU A 578 21.66 -32.19 -25.76
N ALA A 579 20.34 -32.02 -25.74
CA ALA A 579 19.71 -30.83 -25.18
C ALA A 579 19.55 -30.98 -23.67
N VAL A 580 20.18 -30.08 -22.90
CA VAL A 580 20.10 -30.07 -21.43
C VAL A 580 19.13 -28.98 -20.97
N ILE A 581 18.01 -29.40 -20.38
CA ILE A 581 16.98 -28.51 -19.86
C ILE A 581 17.04 -28.52 -18.34
N LYS A 582 17.30 -27.36 -17.74
CA LYS A 582 17.19 -27.20 -16.28
C LYS A 582 15.71 -27.13 -15.90
N ALA A 583 15.27 -28.03 -15.02
CA ALA A 583 13.92 -27.98 -14.47
C ALA A 583 13.71 -26.69 -13.65
N SER A 584 12.46 -26.25 -13.48
CA SER A 584 12.17 -25.07 -12.68
C SER A 584 12.67 -25.26 -11.24
N SER A 585 13.00 -24.16 -10.55
CA SER A 585 13.45 -24.21 -9.15
C SER A 585 12.43 -24.84 -8.19
N GLN A 586 11.19 -25.03 -8.62
CA GLN A 586 10.13 -25.72 -7.87
C GLN A 586 10.20 -27.25 -7.98
N ILE A 587 10.98 -27.78 -8.94
CA ILE A 587 11.18 -29.21 -9.18
C ILE A 587 12.61 -29.55 -8.74
N SER A 588 12.74 -29.91 -7.46
CA SER A 588 13.98 -30.34 -6.82
C SER A 588 13.78 -31.70 -6.17
N ILE A 589 14.80 -32.56 -6.19
CA ILE A 589 14.69 -33.93 -5.70
C ILE A 589 15.61 -34.18 -4.51
N MET A 590 15.25 -35.14 -3.66
CA MET A 590 16.12 -35.62 -2.58
C MET A 590 17.24 -36.50 -3.16
N PRO A 591 18.53 -36.19 -2.92
CA PRO A 591 19.65 -36.94 -3.51
C PRO A 591 19.94 -38.26 -2.78
N ALA A 592 18.92 -38.99 -2.32
CA ALA A 592 19.08 -40.28 -1.65
C ALA A 592 19.18 -41.43 -2.68
N ASP A 593 20.05 -42.41 -2.45
CA ASP A 593 20.23 -43.55 -3.38
C ASP A 593 18.93 -44.32 -3.64
N ALA A 594 18.08 -44.45 -2.62
CA ALA A 594 16.77 -45.11 -2.75
C ALA A 594 15.88 -44.39 -3.79
N VAL A 595 15.80 -43.06 -3.70
CA VAL A 595 14.99 -42.22 -4.61
C VAL A 595 15.56 -42.26 -6.03
N LEU A 596 16.88 -42.20 -6.20
CA LEU A 596 17.50 -42.28 -7.52
C LEU A 596 17.32 -43.66 -8.17
N ASN A 597 17.30 -44.73 -7.37
CA ASN A 597 17.02 -46.08 -7.88
C ASN A 597 15.56 -46.24 -8.29
N GLU A 598 14.62 -45.65 -7.56
CA GLU A 598 13.20 -45.62 -7.97
C GLU A 598 13.01 -44.80 -9.26
N LEU A 599 13.71 -43.67 -9.39
CA LEU A 599 13.69 -42.85 -10.59
C LEU A 599 14.22 -43.59 -11.83
N ARG A 600 15.25 -44.44 -11.67
CA ARG A 600 15.79 -45.31 -12.72
C ARG A 600 14.84 -46.43 -13.16
N ASN A 601 13.83 -46.75 -12.35
CA ASN A 601 12.84 -47.78 -12.70
C ASN A 601 11.70 -47.22 -13.57
N ILE A 602 11.67 -45.90 -13.82
CA ILE A 602 10.72 -45.28 -14.73
C ILE A 602 11.10 -45.68 -16.17
N PRO A 603 10.19 -46.26 -16.97
CA PRO A 603 10.53 -46.94 -18.23
C PRO A 603 11.32 -46.11 -19.26
N PHE A 604 11.09 -44.80 -19.31
CA PHE A 604 11.70 -43.88 -20.28
C PHE A 604 12.95 -43.15 -19.73
N VAL A 605 13.36 -43.42 -18.49
CA VAL A 605 14.58 -42.86 -17.89
C VAL A 605 15.76 -43.78 -18.20
N GLU A 606 16.69 -43.31 -19.04
CA GLU A 606 17.89 -44.08 -19.44
C GLU A 606 18.97 -44.07 -18.36
N GLU A 607 19.24 -42.89 -17.79
CA GLU A 607 20.34 -42.71 -16.85
C GLU A 607 20.00 -41.64 -15.81
N VAL A 608 20.47 -41.86 -14.58
CA VAL A 608 20.39 -40.87 -13.49
C VAL A 608 21.73 -40.80 -12.79
N TRP A 609 22.33 -39.62 -12.71
CA TRP A 609 23.60 -39.41 -12.02
C TRP A 609 23.63 -38.10 -11.21
N ARG A 610 24.64 -38.01 -10.34
CA ARG A 610 24.93 -36.86 -9.49
C ARG A 610 26.11 -36.08 -10.08
N SER A 611 26.04 -34.75 -10.09
CA SER A 611 27.19 -33.87 -10.38
C SER A 611 27.54 -32.95 -9.23
#